data_AF-A0A949VVA7-F1
#
_entry.id   AF-A0A949VVA7-F1
#
_cell.length_a   1.000
_cell.length_b   1.000
_cell.length_c   1.000
_cell.angle_alpha   90.00
_cell.angle_beta   90.00
_cell.angle_gamma   90.00
#
_symmetry.space_group_name_H-M   'P 1'
#
loop_
_entity.id
_entity.type
_entity.pdbx_description
1 polymer ?
#
loop_
_entity_poly.entity_id
_entity_poly.type
_entity_poly.pdbx_seq_one_letter_code
_entity_poly.pdbx_strand_id
1 'polypeptide(L)'
;MFISCPSCGSRNVRHSRVQHFGEHILSLLGRDSLRCKDCQHRFLARIWRFTDLRYARCPCCYRTELSTWSEDHYIAKWFTSLMLALGAKRIRCEYCRFNFASFRPVRQVYRFRRNPKVEDSRESSPDEAFPSH
;
A
#
# COMPACT_ATOMS: atom_id res chain seq x y z
N MET A 1 -1.87 11.17 -4.07
CA MET A 1 -0.49 11.54 -4.48
C MET A 1 0.47 10.62 -3.76
N PHE A 2 1.44 10.03 -4.45
CA PHE A 2 2.42 9.10 -3.89
C PHE A 2 3.79 9.77 -3.80
N ILE A 3 4.60 9.37 -2.82
CA ILE A 3 5.96 9.88 -2.66
C ILE A 3 6.89 9.04 -3.54
N SER A 4 7.73 9.71 -4.32
CA SER A 4 8.73 9.09 -5.19
C SER A 4 10.12 9.35 -4.65
N CYS A 5 11.03 8.41 -4.86
CA CYS A 5 12.43 8.56 -4.52
C CYS A 5 13.08 9.65 -5.38
N PRO A 6 13.82 10.62 -4.81
CA PRO A 6 14.51 11.65 -5.58
C PRO A 6 15.71 11.09 -6.38
N SER A 7 16.28 9.96 -5.95
CA SER A 7 17.48 9.38 -6.58
C SER A 7 17.16 8.50 -7.79
N CYS A 8 16.13 7.65 -7.71
CA CYS A 8 15.80 6.71 -8.79
C CYS A 8 14.38 6.89 -9.38
N GLY A 9 13.61 7.86 -8.88
CA GLY A 9 12.22 8.07 -9.29
C GLY A 9 11.24 6.96 -8.86
N SER A 10 11.71 5.89 -8.23
CA SER A 10 10.87 4.78 -7.81
C SER A 10 9.81 5.21 -6.79
N ARG A 11 8.62 4.64 -6.93
CA ARG A 11 7.50 4.79 -5.99
C ARG A 11 7.55 3.77 -4.85
N ASN A 12 8.49 2.84 -4.88
CA ASN A 12 8.61 1.76 -3.92
C ASN A 12 9.40 2.25 -2.68
N VAL A 13 8.71 3.02 -1.82
CA VAL A 13 9.30 3.62 -0.62
C VAL A 13 8.70 3.01 0.64
N ARG A 14 9.52 2.83 1.68
CA ARG A 14 9.13 2.29 2.99
C ARG A 14 9.59 3.25 4.08
N HIS A 15 8.80 3.41 5.14
CA HIS A 15 9.25 4.05 6.38
C HIS A 15 10.57 3.40 6.86
N SER A 16 11.56 4.21 7.21
CA SER A 16 12.65 3.72 8.08
C SER A 16 12.05 3.28 9.40
N ARG A 17 12.54 2.19 10.00
CA ARG A 17 12.08 1.81 11.34
C ARG A 17 12.56 2.89 12.32
N VAL A 18 11.60 3.63 12.86
CA VAL A 18 11.81 4.63 13.90
C VAL A 18 12.24 3.91 15.18
N GLN A 19 13.38 4.28 15.76
CA GLN A 19 13.88 3.69 17.00
C GLN A 19 13.55 4.53 18.25
N HIS A 20 13.20 5.81 18.09
CA HIS A 20 13.04 6.73 19.23
C HIS A 20 11.68 7.43 19.32
N PHE A 21 11.24 7.73 20.54
CA PHE A 21 10.04 8.54 20.83
C PHE A 21 10.09 9.95 20.19
N GLY A 22 11.27 10.52 19.95
CA GLY A 22 11.41 11.81 19.25
C GLY A 22 10.95 11.77 17.80
N GLU A 23 11.09 10.63 17.13
CA GLU A 23 10.64 10.44 15.75
C GLU A 23 9.11 10.25 15.66
N HIS A 24 8.44 9.84 16.75
CA HIS A 24 6.97 9.93 16.85
C HIS A 24 6.49 11.38 16.81
N ILE A 25 7.24 12.30 17.42
CA ILE A 25 6.95 13.75 17.39
C ILE A 25 7.24 14.32 15.98
N LEU A 26 8.31 13.88 15.29
CA LEU A 26 8.56 14.27 13.89
C LEU A 26 7.49 13.74 12.92
N SER A 27 7.00 12.52 13.11
CA SER A 27 5.82 11.99 12.39
C SER A 27 4.57 12.85 12.68
N LEU A 28 4.43 13.33 13.91
CA LEU A 28 3.39 14.29 14.30
C LEU A 28 3.60 15.69 13.68
N LEU A 29 4.82 16.05 13.32
CA LEU A 29 5.14 17.32 12.62
C LEU A 29 5.14 17.16 11.08
N GLY A 30 4.77 15.98 10.59
CA GLY A 30 4.61 15.71 9.16
C GLY A 30 5.90 15.61 8.37
N ARG A 31 7.02 15.31 9.03
CA ARG A 31 8.31 15.00 8.39
C ARG A 31 8.71 13.58 8.78
N ASP A 32 8.89 12.73 7.79
CA ASP A 32 9.29 11.35 8.03
C ASP A 32 10.43 10.92 7.12
N SER A 33 11.24 10.00 7.64
CA SER A 33 12.36 9.40 6.95
C SER A 33 11.90 8.18 6.16
N LEU A 34 11.92 8.30 4.84
CA LEU A 34 11.57 7.24 3.92
C LEU A 34 12.83 6.65 3.30
N ARG A 35 12.83 5.33 3.11
CA ARG A 35 13.86 4.58 2.42
C ARG A 35 13.27 3.99 1.15
N CYS A 36 13.88 4.25 0.01
CA CYS A 36 13.52 3.56 -1.24
C CYS A 36 13.91 2.08 -1.14
N LYS A 37 13.07 1.15 -1.61
CA LYS A 37 13.41 -0.27 -1.69
C LYS A 37 14.31 -0.60 -2.88
N ASP A 38 14.22 0.18 -3.94
CA ASP A 38 14.92 -0.14 -5.19
C ASP A 38 16.37 0.36 -5.14
N CYS A 39 16.59 1.62 -4.73
CA CYS A 39 17.94 2.18 -4.61
C CYS A 39 18.45 2.31 -3.16
N GLN A 40 17.65 1.92 -2.16
CA GLN A 40 18.02 1.99 -0.73
C GLN A 40 18.31 3.41 -0.19
N HIS A 41 18.14 4.45 -1.00
CA HIS A 41 18.35 5.85 -0.63
C HIS A 41 17.34 6.31 0.43
N ARG A 42 17.83 6.98 1.48
CA ARG A 42 17.02 7.56 2.55
C ARG A 42 16.81 9.04 2.28
N PHE A 43 15.57 9.50 2.37
CA PHE A 43 15.22 10.91 2.17
C PHE A 43 14.08 11.32 3.10
N LEU A 44 14.00 12.62 3.42
CA LEU A 44 12.95 13.19 4.23
C LEU A 44 11.80 13.67 3.35
N ALA A 45 10.59 13.24 3.65
CA ALA A 45 9.40 13.68 2.92
C ALA A 45 8.42 14.41 3.83
N ARG A 46 7.79 15.46 3.30
CA ARG A 46 6.71 16.18 3.97
C ARG A 46 5.38 15.48 3.68
N ILE A 47 4.77 14.92 4.72
CA ILE A 47 3.57 14.08 4.62
C ILE A 47 2.29 14.88 4.83
N TRP A 48 2.38 15.95 5.61
CA TRP A 48 1.22 16.77 5.95
C TRP A 48 0.87 17.71 4.79
N ARG A 49 -0.03 17.23 3.92
CA ARG A 49 -0.86 18.08 3.07
C ARG A 49 -2.30 18.00 3.57
N PHE A 50 -2.84 19.17 3.95
CA PHE A 50 -4.17 19.31 4.54
C PHE A 50 -5.27 18.72 3.65
N THR A 51 -5.12 18.81 2.32
CA THR A 51 -6.10 18.33 1.35
C THR A 51 -6.36 16.82 1.39
N ASP A 52 -5.37 15.98 1.72
CA ASP A 52 -5.61 14.54 1.86
C ASP A 52 -5.84 14.07 3.31
N LEU A 53 -6.01 14.97 4.29
CA LEU A 53 -6.43 14.58 5.66
C LEU A 53 -7.86 14.03 5.68
N ARG A 54 -8.67 14.32 4.67
CA ARG A 54 -10.05 13.86 4.54
C ARG A 54 -10.17 12.34 4.35
N TYR A 55 -9.13 11.69 3.82
CA TYR A 55 -9.14 10.27 3.50
C TYR A 55 -8.21 9.47 4.42
N ALA A 56 -8.49 8.18 4.55
CA ALA A 56 -7.59 7.25 5.22
C ALA A 56 -6.27 7.14 4.43
N ARG A 57 -5.16 7.04 5.18
CA ARG A 57 -3.81 6.87 4.66
C ARG A 57 -3.11 5.80 5.47
N CYS A 58 -2.26 5.02 4.83
CA CYS A 58 -1.38 4.13 5.55
C CYS A 58 -0.41 4.94 6.43
N PRO A 59 -0.32 4.68 7.74
CA PRO A 59 0.64 5.38 8.61
C PRO A 59 2.11 5.04 8.29
N CYS A 60 2.38 3.92 7.60
CA CYS A 60 3.75 3.50 7.28
C CYS A 60 4.24 3.92 5.89
N CYS A 61 3.36 4.14 4.91
CA CYS A 61 3.80 4.51 3.55
C CYS A 61 3.02 5.66 2.94
N TYR A 62 2.06 6.21 3.68
CA TYR A 62 1.23 7.37 3.33
C TYR A 62 0.43 7.24 2.04
N ARG A 63 0.37 6.03 1.47
CA ARG A 63 -0.48 5.70 0.34
C ARG A 63 -1.95 5.71 0.75
N THR A 64 -2.79 6.19 -0.16
CA THR A 64 -4.25 6.21 -0.06
C THR A 64 -4.90 5.00 -0.74
N GLU A 65 -4.10 4.20 -1.46
CA GLU A 65 -4.49 2.92 -2.05
C GLU A 65 -4.53 1.88 -0.94
N LEU A 66 -5.74 1.61 -0.47
CA LEU A 66 -5.98 0.80 0.72
C LEU A 66 -7.06 -0.24 0.40
N SER A 67 -6.92 -1.42 0.96
CA SER A 67 -7.92 -2.48 0.93
C SER A 67 -8.48 -2.71 2.33
N THR A 68 -9.50 -3.55 2.43
CA THR A 68 -10.08 -3.99 3.70
C THR A 68 -9.64 -5.42 3.99
N TRP A 69 -9.40 -5.76 5.25
CA TRP A 69 -9.07 -7.13 5.67
C TRP A 69 -10.23 -7.74 6.47
N SER A 70 -10.42 -9.06 6.35
CA SER A 70 -11.38 -9.85 7.15
C SER A 70 -10.77 -10.25 8.49
N GLU A 71 -11.59 -10.30 9.53
CA GLU A 71 -11.18 -10.59 10.91
C GLU A 71 -10.80 -12.05 11.13
N ASP A 72 -11.29 -12.94 10.26
CA ASP A 72 -11.06 -14.39 10.32
C ASP A 72 -9.57 -14.79 10.32
N HIS A 73 -8.69 -13.89 9.87
CA HIS A 73 -7.25 -14.14 9.74
C HIS A 73 -6.36 -13.17 10.53
N TYR A 74 -6.92 -12.27 11.36
CA TYR A 74 -6.11 -11.27 12.05
C TYR A 74 -6.60 -10.95 13.47
N ILE A 75 -5.78 -11.33 14.46
CA ILE A 75 -5.98 -10.96 15.85
C ILE A 75 -5.61 -9.48 16.02
N ALA A 76 -6.63 -8.62 16.06
CA ALA A 76 -6.46 -7.20 16.26
C ALA A 76 -5.98 -6.89 17.69
N LYS A 77 -5.12 -5.87 17.82
CA LYS A 77 -4.73 -5.34 19.14
C LYS A 77 -5.93 -4.70 19.83
N TRP A 78 -5.98 -4.73 21.16
CA TRP A 78 -7.07 -4.13 21.96
C TRP A 78 -7.50 -2.73 21.49
N PHE A 79 -6.54 -1.82 21.26
CA PHE A 79 -6.84 -0.46 20.80
C PHE A 79 -7.49 -0.44 19.40
N THR A 80 -7.08 -1.35 18.52
CA THR A 80 -7.69 -1.52 17.19
C THR A 80 -9.11 -2.07 17.34
N SER A 81 -9.32 -3.08 18.18
CA SER A 81 -10.64 -3.65 18.47
C SER A 81 -11.60 -2.60 19.05
N LEU A 82 -11.13 -1.75 19.96
CA LEU A 82 -11.91 -0.63 20.50
C LEU A 82 -12.31 0.35 19.40
N MET A 83 -11.37 0.75 18.53
CA MET A 83 -11.69 1.61 17.39
C MET A 83 -12.72 0.97 16.45
N LEU A 84 -12.61 -0.35 16.20
CA LEU A 84 -13.58 -1.08 15.37
C LEU A 84 -14.97 -1.10 16.01
N ALA A 85 -15.05 -1.30 17.33
CA ALA A 85 -16.31 -1.24 18.07
C ALA A 85 -16.97 0.16 17.98
N LEU A 86 -16.16 1.22 17.90
CA LEU A 86 -16.64 2.60 17.71
C LEU A 86 -17.02 2.94 16.26
N GLY A 87 -16.94 1.98 15.32
CA GLY A 87 -17.31 2.18 13.91
C GLY A 87 -16.14 2.53 12.99
N ALA A 88 -14.89 2.34 13.41
CA ALA A 88 -13.75 2.45 12.51
C ALA A 88 -13.77 1.34 11.45
N LYS A 89 -13.21 1.63 10.27
CA LYS A 89 -13.07 0.66 9.18
C LYS A 89 -11.75 -0.10 9.32
N ARG A 90 -11.78 -1.40 9.00
CA ARG A 90 -10.61 -2.29 8.90
C ARG A 90 -9.88 -2.01 7.61
N ILE A 91 -8.63 -1.56 7.70
CA ILE A 91 -7.87 -1.12 6.55
C ILE A 91 -6.51 -1.84 6.50
N ARG A 92 -6.16 -2.36 5.32
CA ARG A 92 -4.87 -2.96 4.98
C ARG A 92 -4.23 -2.16 3.85
N CYS A 93 -2.95 -1.88 3.97
CA CYS A 93 -2.20 -1.32 2.85
C CYS A 93 -1.66 -2.44 1.96
N GLU A 94 -1.92 -2.41 0.65
CA GLU A 94 -1.42 -3.44 -0.26
C GLU A 94 0.11 -3.43 -0.44
N TYR A 95 0.72 -2.26 -0.31
CA TYR A 95 2.15 -2.08 -0.56
C TYR A 95 3.01 -2.52 0.64
N CYS A 96 2.71 -1.99 1.83
CA CYS A 96 3.48 -2.30 3.03
C CYS A 96 2.86 -3.41 3.88
N ARG A 97 1.68 -3.93 3.50
CA ARG A 97 0.91 -4.97 4.21
C ARG A 97 0.58 -4.62 5.66
N PHE A 98 0.64 -3.34 6.03
CA PHE A 98 0.31 -2.86 7.37
C PHE A 98 -1.21 -2.83 7.59
N ASN A 99 -1.68 -3.43 8.68
CA ASN A 99 -3.08 -3.44 9.09
C ASN A 99 -3.33 -2.36 10.15
N PHE A 100 -4.38 -1.56 9.98
CA PHE A 100 -4.80 -0.53 10.92
C PHE A 100 -6.32 -0.30 10.85
N ALA A 101 -6.85 0.43 11.83
CA ALA A 101 -8.24 0.89 11.81
C ALA A 101 -8.29 2.41 11.58
N SER A 102 -9.29 2.88 10.84
CA SER A 102 -9.52 4.32 10.65
C SER A 102 -11.00 4.63 10.46
N PHE A 103 -11.47 5.73 11.06
CA PHE A 103 -12.81 6.26 10.83
C PHE A 103 -12.94 6.96 9.47
N ARG A 104 -11.81 7.29 8.83
CA ARG A 104 -11.80 8.06 7.58
C ARG A 104 -12.19 7.17 6.39
N PRO A 105 -12.89 7.74 5.39
CA PRO A 105 -13.21 7.01 4.16
C PRO A 105 -11.93 6.67 3.39
N VAL A 106 -11.91 5.48 2.80
CA VAL A 106 -10.86 5.05 1.87
C VAL A 106 -11.12 5.69 0.51
N ARG A 107 -10.10 6.34 -0.07
CA ARG A 107 -10.23 7.11 -1.33
C ARG A 107 -10.37 6.20 -2.55
N GLN A 108 -9.64 5.08 -2.59
CA GLN A 108 -9.70 4.09 -3.66
C GLN A 108 -9.47 2.71 -3.07
N VAL A 109 -10.44 1.82 -3.25
CA VAL A 109 -10.23 0.38 -3.04
C VAL A 109 -9.31 -0.07 -4.16
N TYR A 110 -8.14 -0.58 -3.81
CA TYR A 110 -7.25 -1.19 -4.79
C TYR A 110 -7.97 -2.38 -5.43
N ARG A 111 -8.52 -2.17 -6.63
CA ARG A 111 -8.97 -3.26 -7.49
C ARG A 111 -7.75 -3.69 -8.27
N PHE A 112 -7.18 -4.84 -7.94
CA PHE A 112 -6.21 -5.51 -8.80
C PHE A 112 -6.91 -5.64 -10.16
N ARG A 113 -6.58 -4.78 -11.14
CA ARG A 113 -6.99 -5.01 -12.53
C ARG A 113 -6.26 -6.28 -12.95
N ARG A 114 -6.92 -7.43 -12.78
CA ARG A 114 -6.56 -8.66 -13.48
C ARG A 114 -6.67 -8.28 -14.96
N ASN A 115 -5.53 -8.11 -15.63
CA ASN A 115 -5.51 -7.85 -17.06
C ASN A 115 -5.93 -9.18 -17.73
N PRO A 116 -7.09 -9.30 -18.40
CA PRO A 116 -7.54 -10.57 -18.96
C PRO A 116 -6.76 -11.03 -20.20
N LYS A 117 -5.67 -10.34 -20.58
CA LYS A 117 -4.94 -10.60 -21.82
C LYS A 117 -3.63 -11.33 -21.58
N VAL A 118 -3.66 -12.58 -21.10
CA VAL A 118 -2.51 -13.51 -21.18
C VAL A 118 -2.93 -14.97 -21.45
N GLU A 119 -4.20 -15.25 -21.75
CA GLU A 119 -4.70 -16.62 -21.79
C GLU A 119 -5.42 -16.96 -23.11
N ASP A 120 -4.94 -16.42 -24.24
CA ASP A 120 -5.51 -16.71 -25.57
C ASP A 120 -4.44 -16.73 -26.68
N SER A 121 -3.32 -17.40 -26.45
CA SER A 121 -2.26 -17.57 -27.47
C SER A 121 -1.65 -18.97 -27.49
N ARG A 122 -2.35 -19.96 -26.91
CA ARG A 122 -1.93 -21.37 -26.92
C ARG A 122 -2.94 -22.33 -27.58
N GLU A 123 -3.99 -21.81 -28.21
CA GLU A 123 -4.87 -22.63 -29.04
C GLU A 123 -4.26 -22.71 -30.47
N SER A 124 -3.42 -23.75 -30.64
CA SER A 124 -3.22 -24.54 -31.87
C SER A 124 -2.93 -23.84 -33.21
N SER A 125 -1.65 -23.86 -33.59
CA SER A 125 -1.18 -23.86 -34.99
C SER A 125 -1.81 -24.99 -35.83
N PRO A 126 -1.95 -24.80 -37.16
CA PRO A 126 -2.66 -25.69 -38.08
C PRO A 126 -1.89 -26.98 -38.39
N ASP A 127 -2.67 -28.02 -38.70
CA ASP A 127 -2.26 -29.35 -39.14
C ASP A 127 -1.21 -29.32 -40.27
N GLU A 128 -0.05 -29.92 -40.04
CA GLU A 128 0.94 -30.31 -41.04
C GLU A 128 1.39 -31.76 -40.77
N ALA A 129 1.57 -32.51 -41.87
CA ALA A 129 1.95 -33.92 -42.04
C ALA A 129 0.76 -34.89 -42.22
N PHE A 130 0.60 -35.64 -43.32
CA PHE A 130 1.61 -36.35 -44.13
C PHE A 130 1.16 -36.57 -45.60
N PRO A 131 2.09 -36.67 -46.57
CA PRO A 131 1.81 -37.23 -47.89
C PRO A 131 1.85 -38.76 -47.85
N SER A 132 0.91 -39.40 -48.56
CA SER A 132 0.89 -40.85 -48.80
C SER A 132 1.38 -41.12 -50.24
N HIS A 133 2.19 -42.16 -50.37
CA HIS A 133 2.75 -42.74 -51.59
C HIS A 133 1.72 -43.05 -52.68
#